data_AF-A8EYK4-F1
#
_entry.id   AF-A8EYK4-F1
#
_cell.length_a   1.000
_cell.length_b   1.000
_cell.length_c   1.000
_cell.angle_alpha   90.00
_cell.angle_beta   90.00
_cell.angle_gamma   90.00
#
_symmetry.space_group_name_H-M   'P 1'
#
loop_
_entity.id
_entity.type
_entity.pdbx_description
1 polymer ?
#
loop_
_entity_poly.entity_id
_entity_poly.type
_entity_poly.pdbx_seq_one_letter_code
_entity_poly.pdbx_strand_id
1 'polypeptide(L)'
;MIRFNEDQRCNTLEIIATSSIRLNSLINNILDFSKLSSLNYKENINLSKLLYKRIQISKKLYLNSKTLNFTPNIEENIIFNCNPHYIKHTFNN
;
A
#
# COMPACT_ATOMS: atom_id res chain seq x y z
N MET A 1 -26.53 27.72 -20.00
CA MET A 1 -25.55 27.39 -18.95
C MET A 1 -26.10 26.20 -18.18
N ILE A 2 -25.53 25.01 -18.34
CA ILE A 2 -26.00 23.81 -17.63
C ILE A 2 -25.58 23.99 -16.16
N ARG A 3 -26.55 24.19 -15.27
CA ARG A 3 -26.31 24.17 -13.82
C ARG A 3 -26.43 22.72 -13.35
N PHE A 4 -25.32 22.14 -12.93
CA PHE A 4 -25.34 20.85 -12.27
C PHE A 4 -26.09 20.96 -10.94
N ASN A 5 -26.93 19.98 -10.62
CA ASN A 5 -27.56 19.91 -9.29
C ASN A 5 -26.51 19.53 -8.23
N GLU A 6 -26.84 19.67 -6.95
CA GLU A 6 -25.90 19.37 -5.86
C GLU A 6 -25.37 17.93 -5.89
N ASP A 7 -26.21 16.94 -6.24
CA ASP A 7 -25.80 15.54 -6.34
C ASP A 7 -24.76 15.32 -7.45
N GLN A 8 -24.94 15.97 -8.61
CA GLN A 8 -23.99 15.94 -9.72
C GLN A 8 -22.67 16.62 -9.35
N ARG A 9 -22.72 17.69 -8.56
CA ARG A 9 -21.51 18.36 -8.05
C ARG A 9 -20.76 17.47 -7.07
N CYS A 10 -21.45 16.87 -6.11
CA CYS A 10 -20.86 15.92 -5.15
C CYS A 10 -20.23 14.72 -5.86
N ASN A 11 -20.95 14.07 -6.79
CA ASN A 11 -20.42 12.95 -7.56
C ASN A 11 -19.19 13.34 -8.38
N THR A 12 -19.19 14.52 -9.00
CA THR A 12 -18.03 15.01 -9.76
C THR A 12 -16.82 15.22 -8.85
N LEU A 13 -17.02 15.78 -7.65
CA LEU A 13 -15.95 15.97 -6.67
C LEU A 13 -15.40 14.62 -6.17
N GLU A 14 -16.24 13.63 -5.90
CA GLU A 14 -15.80 12.28 -5.54
C GLU A 14 -14.98 11.61 -6.66
N ILE A 15 -15.41 11.75 -7.92
CA ILE A 15 -14.68 11.22 -9.08
C ILE A 15 -13.31 11.88 -9.20
N ILE A 16 -13.23 13.21 -9.04
CA ILE A 16 -11.95 13.95 -9.09
C ILE A 16 -11.03 13.51 -7.95
N ALA A 17 -11.54 13.41 -6.73
CA ALA A 17 -10.75 12.98 -5.57
C ALA A 17 -10.23 11.55 -5.75
N THR A 18 -11.10 10.63 -6.18
CA THR A 18 -10.74 9.24 -6.45
C THR A 18 -9.70 9.12 -7.57
N SER A 19 -9.87 9.89 -8.64
CA SER A 19 -8.92 9.91 -9.77
C SER A 19 -7.54 10.45 -9.34
N SER A 20 -7.53 11.47 -8.48
CA SER A 20 -6.29 12.03 -7.92
C SER A 20 -5.55 11.01 -7.04
N ILE A 21 -6.28 10.26 -6.21
CA ILE A 21 -5.73 9.17 -5.40
C ILE A 21 -5.10 8.10 -6.31
N ARG A 22 -5.79 7.68 -7.37
CA ARG A 22 -5.30 6.67 -8.32
C ARG A 22 -4.05 7.16 -9.07
N LEU A 23 -4.03 8.41 -9.51
CA LEU A 23 -2.86 9.01 -10.16
C LEU A 23 -1.65 9.03 -9.23
N ASN A 24 -1.85 9.43 -7.98
CA ASN A 24 -0.77 9.42 -6.98
C ASN A 24 -0.25 7.99 -6.74
N SER A 25 -1.14 6.99 -6.68
CA SER A 25 -0.73 5.59 -6.59
C SER A 25 0.11 5.15 -7.78
N LEU A 26 -0.26 5.55 -9.00
CA LEU A 26 0.49 5.22 -10.22
C LEU A 26 1.89 5.84 -10.21
N ILE A 27 2.01 7.12 -9.86
CA ILE A 27 3.30 7.81 -9.76
C ILE A 27 4.22 7.11 -8.76
N ASN A 28 3.68 6.75 -7.59
CA ASN A 28 4.46 6.04 -6.57
C ASN A 28 4.91 4.66 -7.06
N ASN A 29 4.06 3.92 -7.76
CA ASN A 29 4.44 2.63 -8.35
C ASN A 29 5.57 2.77 -9.39
N ILE A 30 5.52 3.81 -10.25
CA ILE A 30 6.58 4.10 -11.23
C ILE A 30 7.90 4.46 -10.52
N LEU A 31 7.84 5.29 -9.49
CA LEU A 31 9.03 5.68 -8.69
C LEU A 31 9.61 4.50 -7.92
N ASP A 32 8.80 3.58 -7.44
CA ASP A 32 9.29 2.37 -6.77
C ASP A 32 9.89 1.39 -7.78
N PHE A 33 9.28 1.25 -8.96
CA PHE A 33 9.84 0.44 -10.06
C PHE A 33 11.20 0.98 -10.54
N SER A 34 11.35 2.30 -10.66
CA SER A 34 12.63 2.89 -11.07
C SER A 34 13.76 2.59 -10.08
N LYS A 35 13.46 2.45 -8.78
CA LYS A 35 14.42 2.05 -7.73
C LYS A 35 14.79 0.58 -7.79
N LEU A 36 13.93 -0.30 -8.32
CA LEU A 36 14.23 -1.72 -8.51
C LEU A 36 15.35 -1.97 -9.53
N SER A 37 15.66 -0.99 -10.38
CA SER A 37 16.79 -1.06 -11.31
C SER A 37 18.16 -1.15 -10.61
N SER A 38 18.23 -0.87 -9.30
CA SER A 38 19.38 -1.17 -8.44
C SER A 38 19.50 -2.66 -8.09
N LEU A 39 19.39 -3.54 -9.09
CA LEU A 39 19.29 -5.02 -8.99
C LEU A 39 20.31 -5.70 -8.04
N ASN A 40 21.41 -5.04 -7.72
CA ASN A 40 22.48 -5.56 -6.87
C ASN A 40 22.39 -5.15 -5.39
N TYR A 41 21.48 -4.24 -5.00
CA TYR A 41 21.32 -3.89 -3.59
C TYR A 41 20.51 -4.97 -2.86
N LYS A 42 21.16 -5.66 -1.93
CA LYS A 42 20.52 -6.63 -1.04
C LYS A 42 20.94 -6.39 0.41
N GLU A 43 20.03 -6.60 1.32
CA GLU A 43 20.29 -6.54 2.76
C GLU A 43 19.59 -7.71 3.47
N ASN A 44 20.06 -8.05 4.67
CA ASN A 44 19.40 -9.03 5.52
C ASN A 44 18.18 -8.39 6.17
N ILE A 45 16.99 -8.89 5.84
CA ILE A 45 15.71 -8.35 6.31
C ILE A 45 15.00 -9.39 7.15
N ASN A 46 14.47 -8.96 8.30
CA ASN A 46 13.56 -9.78 9.10
C ASN A 46 12.14 -9.68 8.51
N LEU A 47 11.71 -10.74 7.84
CA LEU A 47 10.41 -10.81 7.15
C LEU A 47 9.25 -10.83 8.15
N SER A 48 9.39 -11.51 9.28
CA SER A 48 8.38 -11.58 10.33
C SER A 48 8.01 -10.17 10.83
N LYS A 49 9.02 -9.35 11.12
CA LYS A 49 8.85 -7.95 11.53
C LYS A 49 8.17 -7.10 10.45
N LEU A 50 8.50 -7.35 9.19
CA LEU A 50 7.94 -6.62 8.05
C LEU A 50 6.44 -6.96 7.85
N LEU A 51 6.08 -8.24 7.97
CA LEU A 51 4.71 -8.75 7.94
C LEU A 51 3.85 -8.16 9.07
N TYR A 52 4.33 -8.15 10.31
CA TYR A 52 3.58 -7.56 11.43
C TYR A 52 3.26 -6.08 11.20
N LYS A 53 4.25 -5.31 10.73
CA LYS A 53 4.07 -3.89 10.40
C LYS A 53 3.01 -3.71 9.30
N ARG A 54 3.02 -4.56 8.28
CA ARG A 54 2.03 -4.52 7.20
C ARG A 54 0.63 -4.84 7.70
N ILE A 55 0.46 -5.88 8.53
CA ILE A 55 -0.82 -6.24 9.14
C ILE A 55 -1.37 -5.06 9.94
N GLN A 56 -0.54 -4.37 10.73
CA GLN A 56 -0.97 -3.19 11.49
C GLN A 56 -1.48 -2.06 10.59
N ILE A 57 -0.80 -1.79 9.47
CA ILE A 57 -1.23 -0.79 8.48
C ILE A 57 -2.53 -1.22 7.81
N SER A 58 -2.63 -2.47 7.37
CA SER A 58 -3.84 -3.01 6.73
C SER A 58 -5.05 -2.97 7.65
N LYS A 59 -4.85 -3.30 8.95
CA LYS A 59 -5.89 -3.13 9.98
C LYS A 59 -6.38 -1.70 10.02
N LYS A 60 -5.47 -0.71 10.05
CA LYS A 60 -5.84 0.71 10.10
C LYS A 60 -6.59 1.18 8.85
N LEU A 61 -6.19 0.73 7.66
CA LEU A 61 -6.74 1.19 6.38
C LEU A 61 -8.06 0.53 6.00
N TYR A 62 -8.21 -0.78 6.28
CA TYR A 62 -9.30 -1.57 5.70
C TYR A 62 -10.37 -1.96 6.70
N LEU A 63 -10.12 -1.89 8.01
CA LEU A 63 -11.12 -2.30 8.97
C LEU A 63 -12.27 -1.31 9.09
N ASN A 64 -12.12 -0.02 8.76
CA ASN A 64 -13.20 0.98 8.83
C ASN A 64 -14.10 0.78 10.07
N SER A 65 -13.48 0.64 11.24
CA SER A 65 -14.15 0.42 12.54
C SER A 65 -14.80 -0.97 12.77
N LYS A 66 -14.63 -1.93 11.86
CA LYS A 66 -15.01 -3.34 12.06
C LYS A 66 -13.96 -4.07 12.89
N THR A 67 -14.42 -4.89 13.84
CA THR A 67 -13.57 -5.82 14.58
C THR A 67 -13.45 -7.13 13.82
N LEU A 68 -12.30 -7.36 13.17
CA LEU A 68 -11.92 -8.69 12.67
C LEU A 68 -10.89 -9.30 13.63
N ASN A 69 -11.16 -10.54 14.04
CA ASN A 69 -10.21 -11.34 14.81
C ASN A 69 -9.08 -11.81 13.89
N PHE A 70 -8.02 -11.01 13.83
CA PHE A 70 -6.80 -11.33 13.11
C PHE A 70 -5.80 -11.93 14.09
N THR A 71 -5.67 -13.26 14.08
CA THR A 71 -4.67 -14.03 14.83
C THR A 71 -3.57 -14.50 13.87
N PRO A 72 -2.56 -13.66 13.58
CA PRO A 72 -1.46 -14.07 12.72
C PRO A 72 -0.64 -15.17 13.40
N ASN A 73 -0.41 -16.27 12.70
CA ASN A 73 0.58 -17.27 13.07
C ASN A 73 1.81 -17.07 12.18
N ILE A 74 2.71 -16.19 12.59
CA ILE A 74 3.92 -15.83 11.84
C ILE A 74 5.11 -16.39 12.61
N GLU A 75 5.91 -17.21 11.94
CA GLU A 75 7.17 -17.67 12.49
C GLU A 75 8.15 -16.49 12.66
N GLU A 76 8.77 -16.40 13.82
CA GLU A 76 9.63 -15.28 14.20
C GLU A 76 11.05 -15.41 13.61
N ASN A 77 11.74 -14.27 13.47
CA ASN A 77 13.14 -14.21 13.05
C ASN A 77 13.47 -14.87 11.71
N ILE A 78 12.53 -14.88 10.77
CA ILE A 78 12.82 -15.27 9.39
C ILE A 78 13.68 -14.16 8.75
N ILE A 79 14.99 -14.40 8.67
CA ILE A 79 15.94 -13.49 8.03
C ILE A 79 16.15 -13.93 6.57
N PHE A 80 15.95 -12.99 5.64
CA PHE A 80 16.12 -13.23 4.22
C PHE A 80 16.99 -12.15 3.58
N ASN A 81 17.97 -12.57 2.78
CA ASN A 81 18.87 -11.66 2.05
C ASN A 81 18.23 -11.31 0.71
N CYS A 82 17.65 -10.11 0.60
CA CYS A 82 16.96 -9.68 -0.61
C CYS A 82 17.00 -8.17 -0.79
N ASN A 83 16.51 -7.72 -1.95
CA ASN A 83 16.34 -6.29 -2.20
C ASN A 83 15.15 -5.76 -1.34
N PRO A 84 15.39 -4.79 -0.44
CA PRO A 84 14.34 -4.27 0.44
C PRO A 84 13.23 -3.52 -0.28
N HIS A 85 13.50 -2.90 -1.42
CA HIS A 85 12.47 -2.23 -2.21
C HIS A 85 11.55 -3.27 -2.86
N TYR A 86 12.12 -4.35 -3.39
CA TYR A 86 11.35 -5.45 -3.97
C TYR A 86 10.42 -6.07 -2.93
N ILE A 87 10.96 -6.51 -1.79
CA ILE A 87 10.15 -7.23 -0.81
C ILE A 87 9.07 -6.33 -0.19
N LYS A 88 9.37 -5.05 0.08
CA LYS A 88 8.37 -4.09 0.56
C LYS A 88 7.25 -3.88 -0.46
N HIS A 89 7.59 -3.78 -1.74
CA HIS A 89 6.60 -3.63 -2.80
C HIS A 89 5.71 -4.89 -2.91
N THR A 90 6.31 -6.09 -2.87
CA THR A 90 5.57 -7.36 -2.91
C THR A 90 4.56 -7.51 -1.76
N PHE A 91 4.87 -7.02 -0.56
CA PHE A 91 3.92 -7.02 0.56
C PHE A 91 2.88 -5.89 0.50
N ASN A 92 3.10 -4.86 -0.32
CA ASN A 92 2.22 -3.71 -0.43
C ASN A 92 1.15 -3.89 -1.52
N ASN A 93 1.49 -4.52 -2.64
CA ASN A 93 0.54 -4.98 -3.67
C ASN A 93 -0.41 -6.05 -3.12
#